data_AF-A0A8T5EWF2-F1
#
_entry.id   AF-A0A8T5EWF2-F1
#
_cell.length_a   1.000
_cell.length_b   1.000
_cell.length_c   1.000
_cell.angle_alpha   90.00
_cell.angle_beta   90.00
_cell.angle_gamma   90.00
#
_symmetry.space_group_name_H-M   'P 1'
#
loop_
_entity.id
_entity.type
_entity.pdbx_description
1 polymer ?
#
loop_
_entity_poly.entity_id
_entity_poly.type
_entity_poly.pdbx_seq_one_letter_code
_entity_poly.pdbx_strand_id
1 'polypeptide(L)'
;MKQIISKIAKTTIPSNTIQKAKKEIADKVYNLVEKEIQKYSEVIELEFGGSYAKDTWLSKNADIDIFIKFKKSTSEEKLESISKEIGFESLKKYSPYVRYSQHPYVEAKIKDTKINIVPCYDVK
;
A
#
# COMPACT_ATOMS: atom_id res chain seq x y z
N MET A 1 26.10 -23.24 -11.52
CA MET A 1 25.43 -21.93 -11.33
C MET A 1 23.97 -21.94 -11.78
N LYS A 2 23.63 -22.25 -13.04
CA LYS A 2 22.23 -22.27 -13.55
C LYS A 2 21.25 -23.16 -12.76
N GLN A 3 21.68 -24.35 -12.35
CA GLN A 3 20.85 -25.27 -11.57
C GLN A 3 20.52 -24.74 -10.15
N ILE A 4 21.47 -24.05 -9.51
CA ILE A 4 21.29 -23.45 -8.19
C ILE A 4 20.28 -22.31 -8.29
N ILE A 5 20.43 -21.44 -9.30
CA ILE A 5 19.51 -20.33 -9.55
C ILE A 5 18.08 -20.84 -9.79
N SER A 6 17.90 -21.86 -10.64
CA SER A 6 16.57 -22.44 -10.90
C SER A 6 15.94 -23.04 -9.64
N LYS A 7 16.72 -23.71 -8.78
CA LYS A 7 16.23 -24.27 -7.52
C LYS A 7 15.75 -23.18 -6.55
N ILE A 8 16.51 -22.09 -6.43
CA ILE A 8 16.15 -20.96 -5.56
C ILE A 8 14.96 -20.17 -6.13
N ALA A 9 14.90 -19.97 -7.45
CA ALA A 9 13.78 -19.26 -8.10
C ALA A 9 12.42 -19.88 -7.76
N LYS A 10 12.34 -21.22 -7.67
CA LYS A 10 11.10 -21.94 -7.30
C LYS A 10 10.61 -21.64 -5.87
N THR A 11 11.48 -21.15 -4.98
CA THR A 11 11.11 -20.82 -3.59
C THR A 11 10.86 -19.32 -3.39
N THR A 12 11.44 -18.48 -4.24
CA THR A 12 11.33 -17.02 -4.15
C THR A 12 10.18 -16.44 -4.98
N ILE A 13 9.88 -17.04 -6.14
CA ILE A 13 8.80 -16.58 -7.02
C ILE A 13 7.44 -16.97 -6.43
N PRO A 14 6.50 -16.03 -6.25
CA PRO A 14 5.16 -16.33 -5.76
C PRO A 14 4.42 -17.26 -6.72
N SER A 15 3.79 -18.31 -6.18
CA SER A 15 2.90 -19.17 -6.98
C SER A 15 1.62 -18.44 -7.38
N ASN A 16 0.94 -18.89 -8.43
CA ASN A 16 -0.31 -18.30 -8.91
C ASN A 16 -1.38 -18.18 -7.80
N THR A 17 -1.45 -19.15 -6.89
CA THR A 17 -2.36 -19.11 -5.74
C THR A 17 -2.03 -17.95 -4.79
N ILE A 18 -0.74 -17.73 -4.50
CA ILE A 18 -0.30 -16.63 -3.64
C ILE A 18 -0.55 -15.28 -4.34
N GLN A 19 -0.27 -15.20 -5.65
CA GLN A 19 -0.54 -13.99 -6.44
C GLN A 19 -2.03 -13.63 -6.42
N LYS A 20 -2.92 -14.61 -6.63
CA LYS A 20 -4.37 -14.38 -6.60
C LYS A 20 -4.84 -13.92 -5.21
N ALA A 21 -4.42 -14.61 -4.15
CA ALA A 21 -4.77 -14.21 -2.78
C ALA A 21 -4.25 -12.81 -2.43
N LYS A 22 -3.06 -12.44 -2.93
CA LYS A 22 -2.50 -11.09 -2.75
C LYS A 22 -3.31 -10.04 -3.50
N LYS A 23 -3.67 -10.31 -4.76
CA LYS A 23 -4.51 -9.43 -5.58
C LYS A 23 -5.88 -9.19 -4.94
N GLU A 24 -6.52 -10.22 -4.40
CA GLU A 24 -7.79 -10.06 -3.70
C GLU A 24 -7.69 -9.12 -2.48
N ILE A 25 -6.58 -9.18 -1.73
CA ILE A 25 -6.32 -8.26 -0.63
C ILE A 25 -6.06 -6.84 -1.17
N ALA A 26 -5.22 -6.72 -2.21
CA ALA A 26 -4.88 -5.43 -2.82
C ALA A 26 -6.12 -4.71 -3.33
N ASP A 27 -6.92 -5.37 -4.17
CA ASP A 27 -8.15 -4.82 -4.75
C ASP A 27 -9.14 -4.43 -3.65
N LYS A 28 -9.27 -5.27 -2.61
CA LYS A 28 -10.16 -4.98 -1.47
C LYS A 28 -9.73 -3.70 -0.74
N VAL A 29 -8.45 -3.57 -0.41
CA VAL A 29 -7.95 -2.39 0.30
C VAL A 29 -8.03 -1.16 -0.59
N TYR A 30 -7.62 -1.26 -1.84
CA TYR A 30 -7.67 -0.16 -2.79
C TYR A 30 -9.08 0.43 -2.87
N ASN A 31 -10.12 -0.41 -3.00
CA ASN A 31 -11.51 0.02 -3.00
C ASN A 31 -11.99 0.63 -1.67
N LEU A 32 -11.39 0.26 -0.53
CA LEU A 32 -11.70 0.89 0.75
C LEU A 32 -11.11 2.30 0.80
N VAL A 33 -9.85 2.45 0.39
CA VAL A 33 -9.17 3.75 0.36
C VAL A 33 -9.81 4.66 -0.67
N GLU A 34 -10.11 4.17 -1.87
CA GLU A 34 -10.77 4.92 -2.94
C GLU A 34 -12.09 5.55 -2.51
N LYS A 35 -12.86 4.87 -1.64
CA LYS A 35 -14.10 5.43 -1.08
C LYS A 35 -13.85 6.52 -0.06
N GLU A 36 -12.82 6.37 0.76
CA GLU A 36 -12.46 7.34 1.79
C GLU A 36 -11.87 8.61 1.21
N ILE A 37 -11.05 8.52 0.15
CA ILE A 37 -10.45 9.71 -0.48
C ILE A 37 -11.48 10.65 -1.10
N GLN A 38 -12.66 10.18 -1.50
CA GLN A 38 -13.72 11.02 -2.09
C GLN A 38 -14.22 12.13 -1.16
N LYS A 39 -13.96 11.99 0.15
CA LYS A 39 -14.34 12.99 1.17
C LYS A 39 -13.40 14.21 1.18
N TYR A 40 -12.25 14.13 0.52
CA TYR A 40 -11.18 15.11 0.63
C TYR A 40 -10.81 15.69 -0.72
N SER A 41 -11.10 16.98 -0.90
CA SER A 41 -10.79 17.71 -2.14
C SER A 41 -9.29 17.87 -2.42
N GLU A 42 -8.46 17.68 -1.39
CA GLU A 42 -7.01 17.78 -1.43
C GLU A 42 -6.33 16.59 -2.13
N VAL A 43 -7.03 15.45 -2.21
CA VAL A 43 -6.54 14.23 -2.85
C VAL A 43 -6.90 14.23 -4.34
N ILE A 44 -5.94 13.84 -5.18
CA ILE A 44 -6.07 13.82 -6.64
C ILE A 44 -6.24 12.38 -7.13
N GLU A 45 -5.44 11.45 -6.63
CA GLU A 45 -5.32 10.11 -7.18
C GLU A 45 -4.87 9.10 -6.12
N LEU A 46 -5.14 7.83 -6.40
CA LEU A 46 -4.68 6.67 -5.65
C LEU A 46 -3.85 5.76 -6.56
N GLU A 47 -2.66 5.34 -6.15
CA GLU A 47 -1.83 4.42 -6.94
C GLU A 47 -1.23 3.29 -6.10
N PHE A 48 -1.00 2.13 -6.71
CA PHE A 48 -0.17 1.11 -6.10
C PHE A 48 1.31 1.48 -6.25
N GLY A 49 2.07 1.32 -5.19
CA GLY A 49 3.52 1.46 -5.19
C GLY A 49 4.24 0.18 -4.81
N GLY A 50 5.51 0.35 -4.48
CA GLY A 50 6.34 -0.72 -3.91
C GLY A 50 6.66 -1.87 -4.87
N SER A 51 7.09 -2.99 -4.29
CA SER A 51 7.45 -4.21 -5.02
C SER A 51 6.22 -4.91 -5.63
N TYR A 52 5.04 -4.70 -5.03
CA TYR A 52 3.78 -5.22 -5.54
C TYR A 52 3.45 -4.61 -6.91
N ALA A 53 3.47 -3.27 -7.04
CA ALA A 53 3.20 -2.60 -8.31
C ALA A 53 4.20 -2.95 -9.43
N LYS A 54 5.43 -3.33 -9.06
CA LYS A 54 6.52 -3.67 -9.98
C LYS A 54 6.62 -5.16 -10.31
N ASP A 55 5.76 -6.00 -9.72
CA ASP A 55 5.81 -7.46 -9.82
C ASP A 55 7.19 -8.07 -9.46
N THR A 56 7.86 -7.47 -8.47
CA THR A 56 9.20 -7.89 -7.98
C THR A 56 9.19 -8.44 -6.56
N TRP A 57 8.00 -8.69 -6.01
CA TRP A 57 7.82 -9.14 -4.64
C TRP A 57 8.14 -10.63 -4.47
N LEU A 58 8.64 -10.98 -3.28
CA LEU A 58 9.01 -12.35 -2.94
C LEU A 58 7.85 -13.08 -2.29
N SER A 59 7.77 -14.40 -2.50
CA SER A 59 6.71 -15.29 -2.03
C SER A 59 6.32 -15.15 -0.55
N LYS A 60 7.27 -14.74 0.31
CA LYS A 60 7.08 -14.62 1.77
C LYS A 60 6.81 -13.20 2.28
N ASN A 61 7.28 -12.17 1.58
CA ASN A 61 7.35 -10.80 2.10
C ASN A 61 6.82 -9.82 1.05
N ALA A 62 5.51 -9.89 0.78
CA ALA A 62 4.85 -8.91 -0.06
C ALA A 62 4.05 -7.94 0.80
N ASP A 63 4.51 -6.71 0.80
CA ASP A 63 3.81 -5.56 1.31
C ASP A 63 3.02 -4.92 0.16
N ILE A 64 1.83 -4.41 0.46
CA ILE A 64 1.02 -3.65 -0.49
C ILE A 64 1.09 -2.20 -0.06
N ASP A 65 1.77 -1.40 -0.87
CA ASP A 65 1.89 0.04 -0.68
C ASP A 65 0.85 0.72 -1.56
N ILE A 66 0.01 1.57 -0.95
CA ILE A 66 -0.99 2.37 -1.63
C ILE A 66 -0.67 3.83 -1.36
N PHE A 67 -0.38 4.57 -2.42
CA PHE A 67 -0.02 5.97 -2.37
C PHE A 67 -1.24 6.84 -2.62
N ILE A 68 -1.49 7.77 -1.69
CA ILE A 68 -2.53 8.79 -1.83
C ILE A 68 -1.84 10.08 -2.29
N LYS A 69 -2.14 10.51 -3.52
CA LYS A 69 -1.57 11.72 -4.10
C LYS A 69 -2.35 12.96 -3.69
N PHE A 70 -1.68 13.89 -3.06
CA PHE A 70 -2.21 15.19 -2.67
C PHE A 70 -1.80 16.28 -3.67
N LYS A 71 -2.65 17.30 -3.80
CA LYS A 71 -2.31 18.56 -4.48
C LYS A 71 -1.03 19.16 -3.89
N LYS A 72 -0.14 19.67 -4.74
CA LYS A 72 1.08 20.38 -4.32
C LYS A 72 0.82 21.58 -3.38
N SER A 73 -0.37 22.17 -3.48
CA SER A 73 -0.77 23.31 -2.65
C SER A 73 -1.27 22.91 -1.25
N THR A 74 -1.44 21.62 -0.98
CA THR A 74 -1.84 21.12 0.34
C THR A 74 -0.68 21.33 1.32
N SER A 75 -0.98 21.86 2.52
CA SER A 75 0.05 22.00 3.56
C SER A 75 0.45 20.63 4.13
N GLU A 76 1.66 20.54 4.66
CA GLU A 76 2.16 19.31 5.28
C GLU A 76 1.27 18.85 6.44
N GLU A 77 0.82 19.78 7.29
CA GLU A 77 -0.12 19.50 8.38
C GLU A 77 -1.43 18.86 7.89
N LYS A 78 -1.98 19.37 6.77
CA LYS A 78 -3.18 18.81 6.15
C LYS A 78 -2.90 17.44 5.53
N LEU A 79 -1.80 17.29 4.82
CA LEU A 79 -1.38 16.01 4.24
C LEU A 79 -1.29 14.95 5.33
N GLU A 80 -0.64 15.26 6.45
CA GLU A 80 -0.52 14.34 7.58
C GLU A 80 -1.87 14.01 8.22
N SER A 81 -2.67 15.03 8.51
CA SER A 81 -3.96 14.86 9.19
C SER A 81 -4.94 14.03 8.34
N ILE A 82 -5.11 14.42 7.08
CA ILE A 82 -6.04 13.77 6.15
C ILE A 82 -5.58 12.35 5.83
N SER A 83 -4.29 12.12 5.59
CA SER A 83 -3.79 10.77 5.29
C SER A 83 -3.91 9.81 6.47
N LYS A 84 -3.70 10.29 7.71
CA LYS A 84 -3.97 9.51 8.92
C LYS A 84 -5.45 9.14 8.97
N GLU A 85 -6.36 10.10 8.80
CA GLU A 85 -7.80 9.86 8.85
C GLU A 85 -8.26 8.85 7.79
N ILE A 86 -7.87 9.06 6.52
CA ILE A 86 -8.14 8.12 5.43
C ILE A 86 -7.63 6.71 5.77
N GLY A 87 -6.39 6.62 6.26
CA GLY A 87 -5.78 5.35 6.60
C GLY A 87 -6.52 4.61 7.72
N PHE A 88 -6.83 5.31 8.81
CA PHE A 88 -7.57 4.74 9.94
C PHE A 88 -8.98 4.30 9.54
N GLU A 89 -9.73 5.11 8.80
CA GLU A 89 -11.08 4.75 8.38
C GLU A 89 -11.11 3.61 7.36
N SER A 90 -10.19 3.62 6.40
CA SER A 90 -10.07 2.55 5.39
C SER A 90 -9.73 1.21 6.02
N LEU A 91 -8.90 1.21 7.06
CA LEU A 91 -8.34 0.00 7.66
C LEU A 91 -8.91 -0.33 9.03
N LYS A 92 -9.94 0.38 9.52
CA LYS A 92 -10.48 0.25 10.89
C LYS A 92 -10.76 -1.18 11.37
N LYS A 93 -11.11 -2.08 10.45
CA LYS A 93 -11.38 -3.51 10.76
C LYS A 93 -10.11 -4.35 10.99
N TYR A 94 -8.93 -3.78 10.81
CA TYR A 94 -7.64 -4.47 10.81
C TYR A 94 -6.65 -3.89 11.83
N SER A 95 -7.17 -3.18 12.85
CA SER A 95 -6.37 -2.56 13.91
C SER A 95 -5.19 -1.75 13.38
N PRO A 96 -5.47 -0.72 12.55
CA PRO A 96 -4.42 0.08 11.93
C PRO A 96 -3.67 0.92 12.97
N TYR A 97 -2.46 1.31 12.63
CA TYR A 97 -1.62 2.13 13.49
C TYR A 97 -0.66 3.00 12.67
N VAL A 98 -0.17 4.08 13.27
CA VAL A 98 0.72 5.03 12.58
C VAL A 98 2.16 4.53 12.62
N ARG A 99 2.84 4.63 11.49
CA ARG A 99 4.29 4.50 11.34
C ARG A 99 4.87 5.86 10.94
N TYR A 100 6.11 6.10 11.34
CA TYR A 100 6.79 7.38 11.08
C TYR A 100 7.93 7.16 10.09
N SER A 101 8.00 8.06 9.11
CA SER A 101 9.09 8.24 8.14
C SER A 101 9.26 9.75 7.94
N GLN A 102 9.57 10.23 6.73
CA GLN A 102 9.51 11.66 6.42
C GLN A 102 8.10 12.22 6.68
N HIS A 103 7.07 11.56 6.14
CA HIS A 103 5.68 11.79 6.51
C HIS A 103 5.13 10.53 7.19
N PRO A 104 4.33 10.66 8.27
CA PRO A 104 3.65 9.52 8.87
C PRO A 104 2.71 8.84 7.88
N TYR A 105 2.59 7.53 8.00
CA TYR A 105 1.69 6.70 7.19
C TYR A 105 0.95 5.70 8.07
N VAL A 106 -0.17 5.18 7.57
CA VAL A 106 -0.97 4.19 8.32
C VAL A 106 -0.66 2.79 7.81
N GLU A 107 -0.36 1.89 8.74
CA GLU A 107 -0.10 0.49 8.48
C GLU A 107 -1.17 -0.39 9.14
N ALA A 108 -1.57 -1.46 8.46
CA ALA A 108 -2.28 -2.58 9.08
C ALA A 108 -1.79 -3.92 8.52
N LYS A 109 -2.12 -5.01 9.21
CA LYS A 109 -1.82 -6.37 8.76
C LYS A 109 -3.11 -7.12 8.41
N ILE A 110 -3.22 -7.59 7.17
CA ILE A 110 -4.33 -8.44 6.71
C ILE A 110 -3.75 -9.81 6.35
N LYS A 111 -4.08 -10.83 7.15
CA LYS A 111 -3.40 -12.14 7.12
C LYS A 111 -1.87 -11.96 7.29
N ASP A 112 -1.07 -12.38 6.32
CA ASP A 112 0.39 -12.18 6.29
C ASP A 112 0.84 -11.05 5.35
N THR A 113 -0.07 -10.15 5.00
CA THR A 113 0.20 -9.00 4.13
C THR A 113 0.21 -7.73 4.96
N LYS A 114 1.31 -6.98 4.92
CA LYS A 114 1.31 -5.61 5.42
C LYS A 114 0.73 -4.69 4.36
N ILE A 115 -0.09 -3.77 4.83
CA ILE A 115 -0.78 -2.79 4.01
C ILE A 115 -0.33 -1.42 4.50
N ASN A 116 0.26 -0.63 3.61
CA ASN A 116 0.74 0.72 3.92
C ASN A 116 -0.07 1.73 3.09
N ILE A 117 -0.68 2.70 3.77
CA ILE A 117 -1.36 3.83 3.15
C ILE A 117 -0.47 5.05 3.33
N VAL A 118 0.20 5.44 2.25
CA VAL A 118 1.31 6.39 2.25
C VAL A 118 0.89 7.69 1.56
N PRO A 119 0.99 8.85 2.22
CA PRO A 119 0.75 10.11 1.53
C PRO A 119 1.94 10.52 0.67
N CYS A 120 1.67 11.12 -0.49
CA CYS A 120 2.66 11.80 -1.30
C CYS A 120 2.05 13.03 -2.00
N TYR A 121 2.90 13.94 -2.46
CA TYR A 121 2.46 15.03 -3.33
C TYR A 121 2.51 14.59 -4.80
N ASP A 122 1.54 15.05 -5.59
CA ASP A 122 1.57 14.92 -7.05
C ASP A 122 2.63 15.85 -7.65
N VAL A 123 3.89 15.39 -7.66
CA VAL A 123 5.04 16.09 -8.24
C VAL A 123 5.45 15.47 -9.58
N LYS A 124 5.85 16.35 -10.51
CA LYS A 124 6.37 15.99 -11.84
C LYS A 124 7.85 16.32 -11.85
#